data_AF-X5M4K9-F1
#
_entry.id   AF-X5M4K9-F1
#
_cell.length_a   1.000
_cell.length_b   1.000
_cell.length_c   1.000
_cell.angle_alpha   90.00
_cell.angle_beta   90.00
_cell.angle_gamma   90.00
#
_symmetry.space_group_name_H-M   'P 1'
#
loop_
_entity.id
_entity.type
_entity.pdbx_description
1 polymer ?
#
loop_
_entity_poly.entity_id
_entity_poly.type
_entity_poly.pdbx_seq_one_letter_code
_entity_poly.pdbx_strand_id
1 'polypeptide(L)'
;MLRPHHSDNEQITLRSLLQSYRDQTTSNAVWGKIFEDFVTKYLMHDPLHYGRYEKVESYYEWAKERKDWNKNDIGIDLVAKLRHQESYVAYSM
;
A
#
# COMPACT_ATOMS: atom_id res chain seq x y z
N MET A 1 -0.92 8.57 13.72
CA MET A 1 -2.09 7.71 13.95
C MET A 1 -3.18 8.16 13.00
N LEU A 2 -3.58 7.31 12.04
CA LEU A 2 -4.74 7.58 11.19
C LEU A 2 -5.97 7.64 12.11
N ARG A 3 -6.71 8.75 12.11
CA ARG A 3 -7.97 8.82 12.84
C ARG A 3 -8.99 7.93 12.11
N PRO A 4 -9.63 6.97 12.79
CA PRO A 4 -10.76 6.27 12.20
C PRO A 4 -11.85 7.31 11.95
N HIS A 5 -12.23 7.49 10.69
CA HIS A 5 -13.39 8.31 10.36
C HIS A 5 -14.62 7.49 10.74
N HIS A 6 -15.32 7.91 11.80
CA HIS A 6 -16.67 7.40 12.06
C HIS A 6 -17.53 7.75 10.84
N SER A 7 -18.24 6.75 10.31
CA SER A 7 -19.09 6.88 9.12
C SER A 7 -20.35 7.67 9.46
N ASP A 8 -20.23 8.99 9.59
CA ASP A 8 -21.36 9.90 9.72
C ASP A 8 -22.02 10.15 8.34
N ASN A 9 -22.43 9.08 7.61
CA ASN A 9 -23.21 9.14 6.35
C ASN A 9 -22.80 10.19 5.28
N GLU A 10 -21.60 10.75 5.37
CA GLU A 10 -21.10 11.78 4.48
C GLU A 10 -20.45 11.09 3.28
N GLN A 11 -20.88 11.43 2.05
CA GLN A 11 -20.27 10.86 0.85
C GLN A 11 -18.83 11.36 0.70
N ILE A 12 -17.87 10.57 1.18
CA ILE A 12 -16.45 10.82 0.96
C ILE A 12 -16.10 10.34 -0.45
N THR A 13 -15.67 11.27 -1.30
CA THR A 13 -15.13 10.94 -2.62
C THR A 13 -13.68 10.47 -2.51
N LEU A 14 -13.22 9.65 -3.46
CA LEU A 14 -11.79 9.29 -3.54
C LEU A 14 -10.91 10.55 -3.59
N ARG A 15 -11.35 11.59 -4.32
CA ARG A 15 -10.64 12.86 -4.42
C ARG A 15 -10.51 13.56 -3.07
N SER A 16 -11.58 13.64 -2.29
CA SER A 16 -11.55 14.28 -0.97
C SER A 16 -10.75 13.46 0.03
N LEU A 17 -10.79 12.12 -0.04
CA LEU A 17 -9.93 11.26 0.76
C LEU A 17 -8.45 11.50 0.46
N LEU A 18 -8.07 11.46 -0.82
CA LEU A 18 -6.68 11.72 -1.23
C LEU A 18 -6.26 13.13 -0.85
N GLN A 19 -7.14 14.14 -1.00
CA GLN A 19 -6.88 15.51 -0.57
C GLN A 19 -6.65 15.58 0.95
N SER A 20 -7.44 14.87 1.75
CA SER A 20 -7.23 14.81 3.20
C SER A 20 -5.84 14.26 3.56
N TYR A 21 -5.35 13.25 2.84
CA TYR A 21 -3.98 12.74 3.03
C TYR A 21 -2.95 13.79 2.66
N ARG A 22 -3.24 14.61 1.65
CA ARG A 22 -2.35 15.70 1.23
C ARG A 22 -2.18 16.76 2.31
N ASP A 23 -3.30 17.15 2.90
CA ASP A 23 -3.33 18.29 3.83
C ASP A 23 -2.78 17.91 5.21
N GLN A 24 -2.73 16.62 5.56
CA GLN A 24 -2.35 16.13 6.90
C GLN A 24 -0.84 16.01 7.14
N THR A 25 0.03 16.13 6.13
CA THR A 25 1.47 15.88 6.30
C THR A 25 2.35 16.85 5.53
N THR A 26 3.45 17.28 6.15
CA THR A 26 4.47 18.15 5.53
C THR A 26 5.70 17.38 5.04
N SER A 27 5.77 16.06 5.28
CA SER A 27 6.96 15.24 4.97
C SER A 27 6.69 14.23 3.87
N ASN A 28 7.43 14.32 2.76
CA ASN A 28 7.33 13.42 1.61
C ASN A 28 7.43 11.92 1.98
N ALA A 29 8.18 11.57 3.02
CA ALA A 29 8.28 10.19 3.50
C ALA A 29 6.96 9.68 4.11
N VAL A 30 6.27 10.54 4.87
CA VAL A 30 4.96 10.20 5.47
C VAL A 30 3.90 10.08 4.37
N TRP A 31 3.97 10.94 3.36
CA TRP A 31 3.13 10.87 2.17
C TRP A 31 3.28 9.56 1.41
N GLY A 32 4.51 9.16 1.12
CA GLY A 32 4.81 7.87 0.50
C GLY A 32 4.20 6.72 1.31
N LYS A 33 4.36 6.75 2.63
CA LYS A 33 3.84 5.67 3.48
C LYS A 33 2.32 5.60 3.53
N ILE A 34 1.63 6.74 3.54
CA ILE A 34 0.16 6.77 3.48
C ILE A 34 -0.32 6.24 2.12
N PHE A 35 0.37 6.60 1.04
CA PHE A 35 0.01 6.13 -0.30
C PHE A 35 0.24 4.62 -0.46
N GLU A 36 1.36 4.09 0.05
CA GLU A 36 1.62 2.64 0.12
C GLU A 36 0.50 1.88 0.84
N ASP A 37 0.03 2.37 2.00
CA ASP A 37 -1.05 1.75 2.76
C ASP A 37 -2.38 1.78 1.97
N PHE A 38 -2.68 2.90 1.31
CA PHE A 38 -3.84 3.02 0.43
C PHE A 38 -3.79 2.01 -0.72
N VAL A 39 -2.67 1.93 -1.45
CA VAL A 39 -2.52 1.01 -2.60
C VAL A 39 -2.55 -0.45 -2.15
N THR A 40 -1.94 -0.77 -0.99
CA THR A 40 -2.01 -2.12 -0.40
C THR A 40 -3.46 -2.52 -0.16
N LYS A 41 -4.27 -1.65 0.47
CA LYS A 41 -5.70 -1.90 0.70
C LYS A 41 -6.48 -2.01 -0.60
N TYR A 42 -6.20 -1.13 -1.58
CA TYR A 42 -6.82 -1.20 -2.88
C TYR A 42 -6.56 -2.56 -3.56
N LEU A 43 -5.31 -2.99 -3.66
CA LEU A 43 -4.96 -4.28 -4.28
C LEU A 43 -5.56 -5.49 -3.54
N MET A 44 -5.70 -5.39 -2.21
CA MET A 44 -6.23 -6.45 -1.37
C MET A 44 -7.76 -6.44 -1.20
N HIS A 45 -8.49 -5.45 -1.72
CA HIS A 45 -9.95 -5.38 -1.57
C HIS A 45 -10.69 -5.07 -2.87
N ASP A 46 -9.99 -4.58 -3.90
CA ASP A 46 -10.61 -4.32 -5.21
C ASP A 46 -11.08 -5.64 -5.85
N PRO A 47 -12.36 -5.74 -6.28
CA PRO A 47 -12.90 -6.98 -6.84
C PRO A 47 -12.16 -7.53 -8.07
N LEU A 48 -11.47 -6.69 -8.84
CA LEU A 48 -10.67 -7.13 -10.00
C LEU A 48 -9.34 -7.78 -9.55
N HIS A 49 -8.87 -7.45 -8.35
CA HIS A 49 -7.56 -7.86 -7.83
C HIS A 49 -7.61 -8.81 -6.63
N TYR A 50 -8.71 -8.83 -5.86
CA TYR A 50 -8.84 -9.56 -4.59
C TYR A 50 -8.54 -11.06 -4.70
N GLY A 51 -8.87 -11.69 -5.82
CA GLY A 51 -8.57 -13.11 -6.06
C GLY A 51 -7.12 -13.39 -6.47
N ARG A 52 -6.39 -12.37 -6.94
CA ARG A 52 -5.09 -12.53 -7.60
C ARG A 52 -3.92 -12.63 -6.62
N TYR A 53 -3.96 -11.86 -5.55
CA TYR A 53 -2.87 -11.77 -4.59
C TYR A 53 -3.21 -12.52 -3.30
N GLU A 54 -2.23 -13.25 -2.76
CA GLU A 54 -2.31 -13.85 -1.44
C GLU A 54 -2.03 -12.80 -0.36
N LYS A 55 -1.00 -11.98 -0.59
CA LYS A 55 -0.53 -10.93 0.31
C LYS A 55 0.10 -9.80 -0.51
N VAL A 56 -0.11 -8.56 -0.06
CA VAL A 56 0.60 -7.36 -0.52
C VAL A 56 1.24 -6.72 0.70
N GLU A 57 2.52 -6.40 0.64
CA GLU A 57 3.27 -5.76 1.71
C GLU A 57 4.35 -4.82 1.16
N SER A 58 4.88 -3.90 1.98
CA SER A 58 5.97 -3.03 1.53
C SER A 58 7.24 -3.82 1.28
N TYR A 59 8.03 -3.41 0.28
CA TYR A 59 9.26 -4.10 -0.09
C TYR A 59 10.23 -4.26 1.09
N TYR A 60 10.37 -3.24 1.94
CA TYR A 60 11.18 -3.32 3.15
C TYR A 60 10.78 -4.51 4.05
N GLU A 61 9.47 -4.71 4.25
CA GLU A 61 8.92 -5.77 5.11
C GLU A 61 9.06 -7.15 4.48
N TRP A 62 8.97 -7.24 3.16
CA TRP A 62 9.22 -8.48 2.43
C TRP A 62 10.72 -8.83 2.41
N ALA A 63 11.59 -7.84 2.21
CA ALA A 63 13.03 -8.02 2.06
C ALA A 63 13.72 -8.25 3.40
N LYS A 64 13.25 -7.67 4.52
CA LYS A 64 13.87 -7.87 5.85
C LYS A 64 13.91 -9.34 6.28
N GLU A 65 13.00 -10.17 5.77
CA GLU A 65 12.91 -11.60 6.06
C GLU A 65 13.81 -12.46 5.16
N ARG A 66 14.48 -11.86 4.16
CA ARG A 66 15.26 -12.56 3.12
C ARG A 66 16.71 -12.06 3.11
N LYS A 67 17.66 -12.99 3.23
CA LYS A 67 19.09 -12.65 3.38
C LYS A 67 19.72 -12.06 2.12
N ASP A 68 19.24 -12.45 0.94
CA ASP A 68 19.88 -12.12 -0.34
C ASP A 68 19.31 -10.85 -1.00
N TRP A 69 18.49 -10.09 -0.28
CA TRP A 69 17.80 -8.91 -0.82
C TRP A 69 18.19 -7.63 -0.09
N ASN A 70 18.47 -6.58 -0.85
CA ASN A 70 18.74 -5.26 -0.29
C ASN A 70 17.43 -4.62 0.19
N LYS A 71 17.13 -4.71 1.48
CA LYS A 71 15.92 -4.11 2.08
C LYS A 71 15.80 -2.59 1.93
N ASN A 72 16.89 -1.89 1.60
CA ASN A 72 16.92 -0.43 1.42
C ASN A 72 16.81 -0.04 -0.06
N ASP A 73 16.40 -0.95 -0.95
CA ASP A 73 16.09 -0.59 -2.33
C ASP A 73 14.95 0.46 -2.35
N ILE A 74 15.20 1.56 -3.04
CA ILE A 74 14.27 2.69 -3.16
C ILE A 74 13.44 2.64 -4.44
N GLY A 75 13.70 1.68 -5.33
CA GLY A 75 13.00 1.51 -6.61
C GLY A 75 11.79 0.59 -6.51
N ILE A 76 11.56 -0.07 -5.37
CA ILE A 76 10.42 -0.96 -5.15
C ILE A 76 9.70 -0.53 -3.88
N ASP A 77 8.43 -0.19 -4.01
CA ASP A 77 7.60 0.25 -2.89
C ASP A 77 6.86 -0.93 -2.27
N LEU A 78 6.22 -1.76 -3.10
CA LEU A 78 5.39 -2.89 -2.68
C LEU A 78 5.77 -4.18 -3.41
N VAL A 79 5.55 -5.31 -2.74
CA VAL A 79 5.64 -6.66 -3.30
C VAL A 79 4.33 -7.39 -3.05
N ALA A 80 3.80 -8.02 -4.09
CA ALA A 80 2.61 -8.87 -4.00
C ALA A 80 2.96 -10.33 -4.29
N LYS A 81 2.56 -11.23 -3.39
CA LYS A 81 2.59 -12.68 -3.61
C LYS A 81 1.39 -13.07 -4.46
N LEU A 82 1.63 -13.70 -5.60
CA LEU A 82 0.56 -14.24 -6.43
C LEU A 82 -0.05 -15.46 -5.74
N ARG A 83 -1.39 -15.51 -5.70
CA ARG A 83 -2.10 -16.65 -5.12
C ARG A 83 -1.88 -17.89 -5.99
N HIS A 84 -1.67 -19.03 -5.35
CA HIS A 84 -1.44 -20.33 -6.00
C HIS A 84 -0.17 -20.41 -6.86
N GLN A 85 0.77 -19.46 -6.70
CA GLN A 85 2.03 -19.43 -7.45
C GLN A 85 3.18 -19.11 -6.53
N GLU A 86 4.39 -19.54 -6.89
CA GLU A 86 5.59 -19.16 -6.14
C GLU A 86 6.09 -17.74 -6.43
N SER A 87 5.56 -17.13 -7.49
CA SER A 87 6.01 -15.86 -8.03
C SER A 87 5.49 -14.63 -7.27
N TYR A 88 6.23 -13.52 -7.44
CA TYR A 88 5.90 -12.21 -6.88
C TYR A 88 5.82 -11.16 -7.98
N VAL A 89 5.08 -10.08 -7.71
CA VAL A 89 5.02 -8.89 -8.54
C VAL A 89 5.53 -7.70 -7.74
N ALA A 90 6.42 -6.91 -8.32
CA ALA A 90 6.95 -5.68 -7.75
C ALA A 90 6.18 -4.46 -8.28
N TYR A 91 5.94 -3.47 -7.42
CA TYR A 91 5.32 -2.19 -7.78
C TYR A 91 6.25 -1.02 -7.42
N SER A 92 6.24 -0.01 -8.28
CA SER A 92 6.88 1.29 -8.08
C SER A 92 5.83 2.39 -8.30
N MET A 93 5.84 3.43 -7.47
CA MET A 93 4.81 4.48 -7.39
C MET A 93 5.37 5.90 -7.39
#